data_AF-A0A832NKH2-F1
#
_entry.id   AF-A0A832NKH2-F1
#
_cell.length_a   1.000
_cell.length_b   1.000
_cell.length_c   1.000
_cell.angle_alpha   90.00
_cell.angle_beta   90.00
_cell.angle_gamma   90.00
#
_symmetry.space_group_name_H-M   'P 1'
#
loop_
_entity.id
_entity.type
_entity.pdbx_description
1 polymer ?
#
loop_
_entity_poly.entity_id
_entity_poly.type
_entity_poly.pdbx_seq_one_letter_code
_entity_poly.pdbx_strand_id
1 'polypeptide(L)'
;MPGKLEEGIKKGLLASLGFIAITREKAQQIAQELIKKGEASSKDIGALANAILEKARKGREAIELKIEEIIKKIIEKMDLPSRKELEELKKEIEKLKKKV
;
A
#
# COMPACT_ATOMS: atom_id res chain seq x y z
N MET A 1 31.70 -3.28 -16.45
CA MET A 1 31.28 -2.91 -15.08
C MET A 1 29.86 -3.40 -14.82
N PRO A 2 29.64 -4.67 -14.42
CA PRO A 2 28.30 -5.25 -14.23
C PRO A 2 27.58 -4.83 -12.93
N GLY A 3 28.26 -4.22 -11.94
CA GLY A 3 27.65 -3.90 -10.64
C GLY A 3 26.76 -2.65 -10.57
N LYS A 4 26.84 -1.73 -11.55
CA LYS A 4 26.09 -0.45 -11.50
C LYS A 4 24.59 -0.62 -11.74
N LEU A 5 24.19 -1.66 -12.49
CA LEU A 5 22.79 -1.91 -12.83
C LEU A 5 22.01 -2.52 -11.66
N GLU A 6 22.60 -3.50 -10.96
CA GLU A 6 22.00 -4.06 -9.74
C GLU A 6 21.82 -2.99 -8.66
N GLU A 7 22.78 -2.09 -8.49
CA GLU A 7 22.70 -1.03 -7.49
C GLU A 7 21.63 0.01 -7.85
N GLY A 8 21.45 0.32 -9.13
CA GLY A 8 20.37 1.15 -9.65
C GLY A 8 18.99 0.53 -9.44
N ILE A 9 18.86 -0.79 -9.66
CA ILE A 9 17.60 -1.53 -9.44
C ILE A 9 17.25 -1.58 -7.94
N LYS A 10 18.23 -1.86 -7.06
CA LYS A 10 18.02 -1.85 -5.60
C LYS A 10 17.62 -0.47 -5.10
N LYS A 11 18.31 0.59 -5.55
CA LYS A 11 17.98 1.97 -5.20
C LYS A 11 16.63 2.41 -5.77
N GLY A 12 16.30 2.00 -6.99
CA GLY A 12 15.00 2.26 -7.62
C GLY A 12 13.85 1.57 -6.89
N LEU A 13 14.02 0.32 -6.47
CA LEU A 13 13.06 -0.39 -5.62
C LEU A 13 12.87 0.32 -4.27
N LEU A 14 13.97 0.67 -3.58
CA LEU A 14 13.90 1.39 -2.30
C LEU A 14 13.28 2.79 -2.44
N ALA A 15 13.53 3.49 -3.55
CA ALA A 15 12.94 4.80 -3.84
C ALA A 15 11.46 4.69 -4.24
N SER A 16 11.06 3.60 -4.92
CA SER A 16 9.69 3.36 -5.36
C SER A 16 8.72 3.06 -4.21
N LEU A 17 9.24 2.61 -3.06
CA LEU A 17 8.42 2.32 -1.88
C LEU A 17 7.89 3.60 -1.17
N GLY A 18 8.38 4.80 -1.52
CA GLY A 18 7.81 6.06 -1.04
C GLY A 18 7.59 6.12 0.48
N PHE A 19 6.45 6.69 0.90
CA PHE A 19 6.05 6.75 2.31
C PHE A 19 5.79 5.35 2.94
N ILE A 20 5.57 4.31 2.13
CA ILE A 20 5.17 2.97 2.59
C ILE A 20 6.34 2.23 3.27
N ALA A 21 7.59 2.56 2.91
CA ALA A 21 8.80 1.98 3.51
C ALA A 21 9.58 2.96 4.41
N ILE A 22 8.95 4.02 4.92
CA ILE A 22 9.63 4.88 5.89
C ILE A 22 9.88 4.08 7.17
N THR A 23 11.16 3.76 7.40
CA THR A 23 11.65 3.17 8.64
C THR A 23 11.95 4.25 9.68
N ARG A 24 12.13 3.84 10.94
CA ARG A 24 12.52 4.78 12.01
C ARG A 24 13.84 5.49 11.70
N GLU A 25 14.83 4.78 11.18
CA GLU A 25 16.10 5.37 10.76
C GLU A 25 15.91 6.42 9.67
N LYS A 26 15.06 6.13 8.67
CA LYS A 26 14.78 7.08 7.60
C LYS A 26 14.01 8.29 8.09
N ALA A 27 13.06 8.11 9.00
CA ALA A 27 12.34 9.21 9.64
C ALA A 27 13.28 10.11 10.47
N GLN A 28 14.25 9.51 11.19
CA GLN A 28 15.27 10.27 11.91
C GLN A 28 16.19 11.04 10.97
N GLN A 29 16.59 10.46 9.84
CA GLN A 29 17.38 11.18 8.82
C GLN A 29 16.62 12.38 8.26
N ILE A 30 15.33 12.21 7.93
CA ILE A 30 14.48 13.30 7.44
C ILE A 30 14.34 14.39 8.52
N ALA A 31 14.11 14.01 9.78
CA ALA A 31 14.04 14.94 10.89
C ALA A 31 15.35 15.75 11.06
N GLN A 32 16.51 15.09 10.94
CA GLN A 32 17.81 15.75 10.99
C GLN A 32 18.01 16.74 9.83
N GLU A 33 17.57 16.39 8.63
CA GLU A 33 17.65 17.30 7.48
C GLU A 33 16.79 18.56 7.67
N LEU A 34 15.59 18.42 8.22
CA LEU A 34 14.71 19.55 8.53
C LEU A 34 15.34 20.49 9.58
N ILE A 35 15.97 19.92 10.62
CA ILE A 35 16.71 20.69 11.63
C ILE A 35 17.90 21.41 11.00
N LYS A 36 18.70 20.72 10.17
CA LYS A 36 19.85 21.31 9.48
C LYS A 36 19.46 22.47 8.57
N LYS A 37 18.27 22.40 7.96
CA LYS A 37 17.71 23.47 7.12
C LYS A 37 17.11 24.63 7.94
N GLY A 38 17.08 24.52 9.27
CA GLY A 38 16.44 25.50 10.14
C GLY A 38 14.91 25.46 10.11
N GLU A 39 14.32 24.42 9.49
CA GLU A 39 12.88 24.23 9.36
C GLU A 39 12.27 23.58 10.63
N ALA A 40 13.12 23.06 11.53
CA ALA A 40 12.69 22.44 12.79
C ALA A 40 13.71 22.63 13.92
N SER A 41 13.23 22.56 15.17
CA SER A 41 14.04 22.64 16.39
C SER A 41 14.80 21.34 16.65
N SER A 42 16.08 21.45 17.02
CA SER A 42 16.94 20.31 17.35
C SER A 42 16.51 19.54 18.60
N LYS A 43 15.75 20.19 19.50
CA LYS A 43 15.27 19.60 20.75
C LYS A 43 14.22 18.51 20.53
N ASP A 44 13.59 18.48 19.36
CA ASP A 44 12.40 17.67 19.10
C ASP A 44 12.61 16.59 18.04
N ILE A 45 13.87 16.21 17.78
CA ILE A 45 14.22 15.27 16.71
C ILE A 45 13.48 13.93 16.79
N GLY A 46 13.33 13.39 18.01
CA GLY A 46 12.60 12.14 18.25
C GLY A 46 11.10 12.28 18.03
N ALA A 47 10.51 13.40 18.47
CA ALA A 47 9.10 13.71 18.26
C ALA A 47 8.78 13.90 16.78
N LEU A 48 9.65 14.61 16.05
CA LEU A 48 9.52 14.84 14.61
C LEU A 48 9.62 13.52 13.82
N ALA A 49 10.59 12.66 14.16
CA ALA A 49 10.71 11.34 13.56
C ALA A 49 9.47 10.46 13.82
N ASN A 50 8.93 10.48 15.04
CA ASN A 50 7.70 9.76 15.37
C ASN A 50 6.48 10.30 14.60
N ALA A 51 6.37 11.63 14.44
CA ALA A 51 5.29 12.23 13.66
C ALA A 51 5.36 11.84 12.18
N ILE A 52 6.56 11.77 11.61
CA ILE A 52 6.80 11.31 10.24
C ILE A 52 6.35 9.84 10.09
N LEU A 53 6.74 8.98 11.04
CA LEU A 53 6.34 7.56 11.04
C LEU A 53 4.81 7.39 11.13
N GLU A 54 4.15 8.11 12.04
CA GLU A 54 2.70 8.02 12.19
C GLU A 54 1.96 8.52 10.95
N LYS A 55 2.46 9.60 10.33
CA LYS A 55 1.89 10.12 9.08
C LYS A 55 2.07 9.12 7.93
N ALA A 56 3.22 8.46 7.86
CA ALA A 56 3.48 7.38 6.90
C ALA A 56 2.52 6.20 7.10
N ARG A 57 2.33 5.75 8.35
CA ARG A 57 1.42 4.66 8.71
C ARG A 57 -0.02 4.97 8.30
N LYS A 58 -0.53 6.15 8.66
CA LYS A 58 -1.89 6.59 8.26
C LYS A 58 -2.04 6.72 6.75
N GLY A 59 -1.01 7.23 6.07
CA GLY A 59 -1.01 7.33 4.61
C GLY A 59 -1.10 5.95 3.95
N ARG A 60 -0.42 4.95 4.51
CA ARG A 60 -0.49 3.57 4.02
C ARG A 60 -1.89 2.97 4.17
N GLU A 61 -2.51 3.09 5.34
CA GLU A 61 -3.89 2.61 5.58
C GLU A 61 -4.89 3.24 4.60
N ALA A 62 -4.78 4.54 4.35
CA ALA A 62 -5.66 5.23 3.41
C ALA A 62 -5.48 4.75 1.96
N ILE A 63 -4.24 4.43 1.55
CA ILE A 63 -3.96 3.87 0.23
C ILE A 63 -4.52 2.46 0.12
N GLU A 64 -4.31 1.61 1.13
CA GLU A 64 -4.84 0.23 1.16
C GLU A 64 -6.36 0.22 0.99
N LEU A 65 -7.09 1.06 1.75
CA LEU A 65 -8.54 1.21 1.60
C LEU A 65 -8.95 1.67 0.19
N LYS A 66 -8.22 2.64 -0.38
CA LYS A 66 -8.54 3.16 -1.71
C LYS A 66 -8.29 2.11 -2.80
N ILE A 67 -7.27 1.26 -2.65
CA ILE A 67 -7.01 0.14 -3.56
C ILE A 67 -8.15 -0.87 -3.48
N GLU A 68 -8.61 -1.24 -2.28
CA GLU A 68 -9.75 -2.13 -2.12
C GLU A 68 -11.01 -1.58 -2.81
N GLU A 69 -11.30 -0.29 -2.63
CA GLU A 69 -12.43 0.37 -3.29
C GLU A 69 -12.32 0.34 -4.82
N ILE A 70 -11.12 0.60 -5.35
CA ILE A 70 -10.87 0.56 -6.80
C ILE A 70 -11.10 -0.85 -7.33
N ILE A 71 -10.56 -1.88 -6.66
CA ILE A 71 -10.72 -3.28 -7.07
C ILE A 71 -12.20 -3.67 -7.03
N LYS A 72 -12.93 -3.32 -5.97
CA LYS A 72 -14.38 -3.56 -5.88
C LYS A 72 -15.13 -2.93 -7.04
N LYS A 73 -14.87 -1.65 -7.34
CA LYS A 73 -15.48 -0.94 -8.48
C LYS A 73 -15.13 -1.55 -9.84
N ILE A 74 -13.92 -2.07 -10.01
CA ILE A 74 -13.53 -2.76 -11.24
C ILE A 74 -14.34 -4.05 -11.36
N ILE A 75 -14.39 -4.86 -10.31
CA ILE A 75 -15.16 -6.12 -10.30
C ILE A 75 -16.65 -5.85 -10.55
N GLU A 76 -17.24 -4.82 -9.94
CA GLU A 76 -18.64 -4.42 -10.17
C GLU A 76 -18.90 -3.96 -11.61
N LYS A 77 -17.93 -3.34 -12.27
CA LYS A 77 -18.03 -2.90 -13.67
C LYS A 77 -17.81 -4.03 -14.66
N MET A 78 -17.12 -5.08 -14.24
CA MET A 78 -17.06 -6.30 -15.03
C MET A 78 -18.38 -7.03 -14.82
N ASP A 79 -19.03 -7.47 -15.89
CA ASP A 79 -20.27 -8.25 -15.82
C ASP A 79 -19.97 -9.70 -15.35
N LEU A 80 -19.34 -9.81 -14.17
CA LEU A 80 -18.89 -11.05 -13.57
C LEU A 80 -19.88 -11.47 -12.49
N PRO A 81 -20.48 -12.68 -12.59
CA PRO A 81 -21.29 -13.20 -11.52
C PRO A 81 -20.44 -13.45 -10.27
N SER A 82 -20.98 -13.12 -9.11
CA SER A 82 -20.33 -13.41 -7.83
C SER A 82 -20.22 -14.93 -7.62
N ARG A 83 -19.27 -15.33 -6.76
CA ARG A 83 -19.11 -16.75 -6.37
C ARG A 83 -20.42 -17.34 -5.85
N LYS A 84 -21.19 -16.54 -5.10
CA LYS A 84 -22.45 -16.95 -4.50
C LYS A 84 -23.52 -17.20 -5.58
N GLU A 85 -23.70 -16.27 -6.51
CA GLU A 85 -24.63 -16.41 -7.63
C GLU A 85 -24.30 -17.65 -8.48
N LEU A 86 -23.01 -17.90 -8.74
CA LEU A 86 -22.53 -19.10 -9.44
C LEU A 86 -22.88 -20.40 -8.72
N GLU A 87 -22.72 -20.46 -7.40
CA GLU A 87 -23.05 -21.64 -6.59
C GLU A 87 -24.57 -21.84 -6.46
N GLU A 88 -25.36 -20.76 -6.42
CA GLU A 88 -26.83 -20.83 -6.45
C GLU A 88 -27.33 -21.39 -7.79
N LEU A 89 -26.81 -20.88 -8.90
CA LEU A 89 -27.08 -21.40 -10.26
C LEU A 89 -26.71 -22.88 -10.39
N LYS A 90 -25.55 -23.30 -9.89
CA LYS A 90 -25.16 -24.73 -9.85
C LYS A 90 -26.18 -25.58 -9.10
N LYS A 91 -26.63 -25.14 -7.93
CA LYS A 91 -27.62 -25.87 -7.14
C LYS A 91 -28.95 -26.00 -7.86
N GLU A 92 -29.39 -24.95 -8.55
CA GLU A 92 -30.62 -25.00 -9.36
C GLU A 92 -30.49 -25.97 -10.53
N ILE A 93 -29.36 -25.93 -11.25
CA ILE A 93 -29.07 -26.87 -12.35
C ILE A 93 -29.11 -28.32 -11.84
N GLU A 94 -28.49 -28.60 -10.69
CA GLU A 94 -28.50 -29.94 -10.10
C GLU A 94 -29.91 -30.38 -9.65
N LYS A 95 -30.74 -29.46 -9.16
CA LYS A 95 -32.16 -29.77 -8.85
C LYS A 95 -32.96 -30.08 -10.11
N LEU A 96 -32.74 -29.34 -11.19
CA LEU A 96 -33.42 -29.55 -12.47
C LEU A 96 -33.01 -30.89 -13.10
N LYS A 97 -31.71 -31.23 -13.10
CA LYS A 97 -31.21 -32.52 -13.58
C LYS A 97 -31.79 -33.73 -12.84
N LYS A 98 -32.18 -33.58 -11.57
CA LYS A 98 -32.80 -34.66 -10.78
C LYS A 98 -34.30 -34.83 -11.05
N LYS A 99 -34.93 -33.88 -11.75
CA LYS A 99 -36.35 -33.93 -12.13
C LYS A 99 -36.57 -34.46 -13.55
N VAL A 100 -35.49 -34.69 -14.29
CA VAL A 100 -35.45 -35.33 -15.61
C VAL A 100 -34.85 -36.72 -15.44
#